data_AF-A0A667WN57-F1
#
_entry.id   AF-A0A667WN57-F1
#
_cell.length_a   1.000
_cell.length_b   1.000
_cell.length_c   1.000
_cell.angle_alpha   90.00
_cell.angle_beta   90.00
_cell.angle_gamma   90.00
#
_symmetry.space_group_name_H-M   'P 1'
#
loop_
_entity.id
_entity.type
_entity.pdbx_description
1 polymer ?
#
loop_
_entity_poly.entity_id
_entity_poly.type
_entity_poly.pdbx_seq_one_letter_code
_entity_poly.pdbx_strand_id
1 'polypeptide(L)'
;GAVPAFVPGLTPPKIPDGEKVDFDDIHRKRMEKDLTELQTLIEAHFESRKKEEEELLSLTSRIDYKYQRLLYLSHQEEKAKKEEEEAKKRADEDAKKKKILASLNFSGYKAPNKGGTKKQTEREKKRKILSERRKELNVDHMREDTLREKAKELWNWMHQLEGEKFDLQYKYTRQKYEVAARKKKLAFYLFANQCDVLKFVT
;
A
#
# COMPACT_ATOMS: atom_id res chain seq x y z
N GLY A 1 -81.27 -58.45 1.28
CA GLY A 1 -80.99 -57.60 0.11
C GLY A 1 -81.23 -56.17 0.51
N ALA A 2 -80.22 -55.31 0.37
CA ALA A 2 -80.29 -53.90 0.76
C ALA A 2 -80.91 -53.05 -0.36
N VAL A 3 -81.77 -52.11 0.04
CA VAL A 3 -82.39 -51.07 -0.82
C VAL A 3 -81.48 -49.84 -0.82
N PRO A 4 -81.21 -49.16 -1.95
CA PRO A 4 -80.43 -47.93 -1.93
C PRO A 4 -81.29 -46.75 -1.47
N ALA A 5 -80.78 -46.00 -0.50
CA ALA A 5 -81.39 -44.79 0.02
C ALA A 5 -81.09 -43.58 -0.87
N PHE A 6 -82.16 -42.81 -1.10
CA PHE A 6 -82.25 -41.54 -1.80
C PHE A 6 -81.29 -40.47 -1.21
N VAL A 7 -80.52 -39.81 -2.08
CA VAL A 7 -79.59 -38.72 -1.73
C VAL A 7 -80.36 -37.48 -1.26
N PRO A 8 -80.09 -36.93 -0.06
CA PRO A 8 -80.67 -35.66 0.38
C PRO A 8 -80.05 -34.48 -0.38
N GLY A 9 -80.88 -33.53 -0.81
CA GLY A 9 -80.47 -32.32 -1.52
C GLY A 9 -79.52 -31.45 -0.70
N LEU A 10 -78.40 -31.07 -1.32
CA LEU A 10 -77.46 -30.08 -0.81
C LEU A 10 -78.10 -28.69 -0.86
N THR A 11 -78.58 -28.19 0.28
CA THR A 11 -78.90 -26.77 0.43
C THR A 11 -77.59 -25.96 0.44
N PRO A 12 -77.44 -24.93 -0.41
CA PRO A 12 -76.24 -24.09 -0.44
C PRO A 12 -75.97 -23.45 0.93
N PRO A 13 -74.71 -23.43 1.41
CA PRO A 13 -74.37 -22.79 2.68
C PRO A 13 -74.75 -21.30 2.65
N LYS A 14 -75.48 -20.85 3.67
CA LYS A 14 -75.81 -19.45 3.88
C LYS A 14 -74.51 -18.68 4.13
N ILE A 15 -74.07 -17.89 3.14
CA ILE A 15 -72.95 -16.96 3.30
C ILE A 15 -73.40 -15.88 4.31
N PRO A 16 -72.63 -15.56 5.36
CA PRO A 16 -72.98 -14.51 6.30
C PRO A 16 -73.20 -13.18 5.57
N ASP A 17 -74.28 -12.48 5.92
CA ASP A 17 -74.67 -11.19 5.36
C ASP A 17 -73.53 -10.17 5.42
N GLY A 18 -73.28 -9.54 4.27
CA GLY A 18 -72.07 -8.82 3.97
C GLY A 18 -71.80 -7.61 4.85
N GLU A 19 -70.62 -7.61 5.45
CA GLU A 19 -69.84 -6.38 5.54
C GLU A 19 -69.55 -5.96 4.09
N LYS A 20 -70.24 -4.92 3.62
CA LYS A 20 -70.16 -4.43 2.25
C LYS A 20 -68.70 -4.07 1.97
N VAL A 21 -67.99 -4.91 1.23
CA VAL A 21 -66.58 -4.69 0.87
C VAL A 21 -66.48 -3.38 0.10
N ASP A 22 -65.96 -2.34 0.76
CA ASP A 22 -65.74 -1.03 0.16
C ASP A 22 -64.53 -1.11 -0.77
N PHE A 23 -64.77 -1.17 -2.08
CA PHE A 23 -63.73 -1.23 -3.09
C PHE A 23 -62.85 0.03 -3.09
N ASP A 24 -63.41 1.19 -2.68
CA ASP A 24 -62.63 2.42 -2.54
C ASP A 24 -61.70 2.32 -1.33
N ASP A 25 -62.10 1.61 -0.26
CA ASP A 25 -61.24 1.34 0.89
C ASP A 25 -60.08 0.41 0.54
N ILE A 26 -60.32 -0.62 -0.27
CA ILE A 26 -59.27 -1.50 -0.78
C ILE A 26 -58.28 -0.72 -1.64
N HIS A 27 -58.77 0.18 -2.50
CA HIS A 27 -57.90 0.98 -3.35
C HIS A 27 -57.05 1.97 -2.55
N ARG A 28 -57.66 2.67 -1.58
CA ARG A 28 -56.93 3.56 -0.64
C ARG A 28 -55.86 2.81 0.13
N LYS A 29 -56.20 1.66 0.74
CA LYS A 29 -55.25 0.84 1.51
C LYS A 29 -54.08 0.33 0.65
N ARG A 30 -54.34 0.01 -0.62
CA ARG A 30 -53.28 -0.38 -1.55
C ARG A 30 -52.34 0.79 -1.83
N MET A 31 -52.88 1.96 -2.17
CA MET A 31 -52.07 3.16 -2.42
C MET A 31 -51.26 3.57 -1.19
N GLU A 32 -51.86 3.52 0.00
CA GLU A 32 -51.18 3.84 1.25
C GLU A 32 -50.04 2.86 1.53
N LYS A 33 -50.28 1.54 1.41
CA LYS A 33 -49.25 0.52 1.57
C LYS A 33 -48.10 0.70 0.58
N ASP A 34 -48.40 0.91 -0.70
CA ASP A 34 -47.39 1.07 -1.74
C ASP A 34 -46.56 2.36 -1.50
N LEU A 35 -47.18 3.42 -0.98
CA LEU A 35 -46.50 4.65 -0.62
C LEU A 35 -45.58 4.46 0.59
N THR A 36 -46.04 3.78 1.64
CA THR A 36 -45.22 3.45 2.81
C THR A 36 -44.06 2.51 2.45
N GLU A 37 -44.31 1.52 1.60
CA GLU A 37 -43.29 0.59 1.10
C GLU A 37 -42.22 1.33 0.30
N LEU A 38 -42.62 2.24 -0.58
CA LEU A 38 -41.70 3.09 -1.34
C LEU A 38 -40.87 3.99 -0.42
N GLN A 39 -41.48 4.64 0.57
CA GLN A 39 -40.76 5.45 1.56
C GLN A 39 -39.73 4.61 2.33
N THR A 40 -40.12 3.42 2.78
CA THR A 40 -39.23 2.50 3.50
C THR A 40 -38.04 2.07 2.64
N LEU A 41 -38.26 1.77 1.36
CA LEU A 41 -37.20 1.39 0.42
C LEU A 41 -36.24 2.55 0.15
N ILE A 42 -36.77 3.76 0.00
CA ILE A 42 -35.98 4.98 -0.17
C ILE A 42 -35.08 5.19 1.06
N GLU A 43 -35.66 5.18 2.27
CA GLU A 43 -34.92 5.35 3.51
C GLU A 43 -33.85 4.27 3.69
N ALA A 44 -34.20 3.00 3.47
CA ALA A 44 -33.25 1.90 3.55
C ALA A 44 -32.08 2.04 2.57
N HIS A 45 -32.34 2.52 1.34
CA HIS A 45 -31.28 2.75 0.35
C HIS A 45 -30.32 3.87 0.79
N PHE A 46 -30.86 4.99 1.27
CA PHE A 46 -30.05 6.11 1.73
C PHE A 46 -29.24 5.77 2.98
N GLU A 47 -29.83 5.07 3.94
CA GLU A 47 -29.11 4.62 5.14
C GLU A 47 -28.03 3.59 4.82
N SER A 48 -28.29 2.63 3.91
CA SER A 48 -27.27 1.68 3.44
C SER A 48 -26.10 2.42 2.77
N ARG A 49 -26.41 3.33 1.84
CA ARG A 49 -25.39 4.13 1.14
C ARG A 49 -24.56 4.97 2.09
N LYS A 50 -25.21 5.67 3.00
CA LYS A 50 -24.54 6.51 4.00
C LYS A 50 -23.60 5.70 4.88
N LYS A 51 -24.05 4.53 5.36
CA LYS A 51 -23.22 3.64 6.17
C LYS A 51 -22.03 3.09 5.39
N GLU A 52 -22.25 2.66 4.15
CA GLU A 52 -21.17 2.21 3.27
C GLU A 52 -20.14 3.31 2.99
N GLU A 53 -20.60 4.55 2.75
CA GLU A 53 -19.73 5.71 2.56
C GLU A 53 -18.92 6.04 3.82
N GLU A 54 -19.53 6.02 5.00
CA GLU A 54 -18.83 6.22 6.28
C GLU A 54 -17.76 5.14 6.52
N GLU A 55 -18.08 3.87 6.22
CA GLU A 55 -17.12 2.76 6.31
C GLU A 55 -15.96 2.93 5.33
N LEU A 56 -16.24 3.32 4.08
CA LEU A 56 -15.22 3.58 3.07
C LEU A 56 -14.31 4.76 3.45
N LEU A 57 -14.89 5.85 3.95
CA LEU A 57 -14.13 7.02 4.42
C LEU A 57 -13.22 6.66 5.60
N SER A 58 -13.73 5.88 6.55
CA SER A 58 -12.96 5.39 7.70
C SER A 58 -11.78 4.51 7.25
N LEU A 59 -12.03 3.57 6.34
CA LEU A 59 -11.00 2.69 5.78
C LEU A 59 -9.93 3.47 5.03
N THR A 60 -10.35 4.40 4.16
CA THR A 60 -9.46 5.27 3.38
C THR A 60 -8.58 6.10 4.31
N SER A 61 -9.17 6.77 5.29
CA SER A 61 -8.45 7.56 6.29
C SER A 61 -7.41 6.72 7.05
N ARG A 62 -7.75 5.47 7.39
CA ARG A 62 -6.82 4.57 8.07
C ARG A 62 -5.67 4.12 7.18
N ILE A 63 -5.92 3.90 5.89
CA ILE A 63 -4.90 3.55 4.90
C ILE A 63 -3.96 4.74 4.70
N ASP A 64 -4.50 5.94 4.51
CA ASP A 64 -3.72 7.17 4.32
C ASP A 64 -2.85 7.47 5.53
N TYR A 65 -3.39 7.34 6.74
CA TYR A 65 -2.62 7.50 7.98
C TYR A 65 -1.46 6.50 8.04
N LYS A 66 -1.69 5.22 7.71
CA LYS A 66 -0.62 4.21 7.67
C LYS A 66 0.44 4.54 6.63
N TYR A 67 0.03 4.99 5.45
CA TYR A 67 0.95 5.36 4.37
C TYR A 67 1.82 6.56 4.77
N GLN A 68 1.22 7.63 5.30
CA GLN A 68 1.94 8.80 5.80
C GLN A 68 2.92 8.43 6.92
N ARG A 69 2.51 7.58 7.86
CA ARG A 69 3.38 7.10 8.94
C ARG A 69 4.57 6.30 8.40
N LEU A 70 4.35 5.42 7.43
CA LEU A 70 5.42 4.66 6.79
C LEU A 70 6.41 5.57 6.05
N LEU A 71 5.92 6.58 5.33
CA LEU A 71 6.77 7.58 4.68
C LEU A 71 7.60 8.35 5.71
N TYR A 72 6.99 8.80 6.80
CA TYR A 72 7.69 9.50 7.88
C TYR A 72 8.79 8.65 8.50
N LEU A 73 8.48 7.40 8.86
CA LEU A 73 9.46 6.46 9.43
C LEU A 73 10.59 6.17 8.44
N SER A 74 10.27 5.97 7.15
CA SER A 74 11.29 5.76 6.12
C SER A 74 12.24 6.96 5.99
N HIS A 75 11.71 8.19 6.07
CA HIS A 75 12.54 9.39 6.05
C HIS A 75 13.42 9.53 7.30
N GLN A 76 12.92 9.15 8.48
CA GLN A 76 13.72 9.16 9.71
C GLN A 76 14.82 8.09 9.67
N GLU A 77 14.53 6.89 9.17
CA GLU A 77 15.54 5.85 8.98
C GLU A 77 16.64 6.27 7.98
N GLU A 78 16.28 6.94 6.89
CA GLU A 78 17.26 7.44 5.92
C GLU A 78 18.16 8.52 6.54
N LYS A 79 17.59 9.42 7.35
CA LYS A 79 18.36 10.43 8.08
C LYS A 79 19.31 9.79 9.09
N ALA A 80 18.84 8.84 9.90
CA ALA A 80 19.67 8.14 10.89
C ALA A 80 20.82 7.37 10.24
N LYS A 81 20.57 6.65 9.14
CA LYS A 81 21.63 5.94 8.39
C LYS A 81 22.68 6.89 7.81
N LYS A 82 22.25 8.07 7.33
CA LYS A 82 23.15 9.08 6.79
C LYS A 82 24.03 9.71 7.88
N GLU A 83 23.47 9.96 9.05
CA GLU A 83 24.21 10.49 10.20
C GLU A 83 25.23 9.47 10.74
N GLU A 84 24.86 8.19 10.81
CA GLU A 84 25.76 7.10 11.20
C GLU A 84 26.91 6.92 10.20
N GLU A 85 26.63 6.97 8.89
CA GLU A 85 27.65 6.90 7.84
C GLU A 85 28.61 8.11 7.90
N GLU A 86 28.09 9.31 8.15
CA GLU A 86 28.88 10.54 8.28
C GLU A 86 29.77 10.51 9.53
N ALA A 87 29.25 10.03 10.66
CA ALA A 87 30.01 9.84 11.90
C ALA A 87 31.13 8.80 11.71
N LYS A 88 30.84 7.67 11.06
CA LYS A 88 31.84 6.63 10.75
C LYS A 88 32.92 7.15 9.80
N LYS A 89 32.54 7.90 8.75
CA LYS A 89 33.50 8.50 7.83
C LYS A 89 34.41 9.50 8.53
N ARG A 90 33.88 10.32 9.44
CA ARG A 90 34.66 11.28 10.24
C ARG A 90 35.66 10.55 11.16
N ALA A 91 35.23 9.48 11.82
CA ALA A 91 36.11 8.65 12.64
C ALA A 91 37.23 7.97 11.81
N ASP A 92 36.90 7.42 10.64
CA ASP A 92 37.89 6.81 9.73
C ASP A 92 38.88 7.84 9.17
N GLU A 93 38.43 9.05 8.86
CA GLU A 93 39.29 10.14 8.39
C GLU A 93 40.23 10.62 9.50
N ASP A 94 39.78 10.78 10.73
CA ASP A 94 40.64 11.16 11.85
C ASP A 94 41.61 10.04 12.25
N ALA A 95 41.20 8.77 12.18
CA ALA A 95 42.10 7.64 12.34
C ALA A 95 43.16 7.58 11.22
N LYS A 96 42.78 7.86 9.96
CA LYS A 96 43.73 7.97 8.84
C LYS A 96 44.67 9.15 9.01
N LYS A 97 44.20 10.33 9.41
CA LYS A 97 45.05 11.49 9.71
C LYS A 97 46.04 11.17 10.82
N LYS A 98 45.59 10.54 11.91
CA LYS A 98 46.45 10.10 13.01
C LYS A 98 47.49 9.07 12.55
N LYS A 99 47.10 8.11 11.69
CA LYS A 99 48.01 7.12 11.12
C LYS A 99 49.03 7.75 10.16
N ILE A 100 48.62 8.70 9.32
CA ILE A 100 49.52 9.43 8.42
C ILE A 100 50.49 10.28 9.22
N LEU A 101 50.01 11.00 10.25
CA LEU A 101 50.85 11.81 11.12
C LEU A 101 51.84 10.95 11.93
N ALA A 102 51.41 9.79 12.42
CA ALA A 102 52.28 8.82 13.09
C ALA A 102 53.29 8.17 12.11
N SER A 103 52.88 7.93 10.87
CA SER A 103 53.75 7.41 9.81
C SER A 103 54.78 8.44 9.32
N LEU A 104 54.51 9.73 9.45
CA LEU A 104 55.44 10.80 9.09
C LEU A 104 56.62 10.90 10.08
N ASN A 105 56.46 10.35 11.29
CA ASN A 105 57.50 10.31 12.33
C ASN A 105 58.37 9.03 12.29
N PHE A 106 58.16 8.12 11.33
CA PHE A 106 58.98 6.92 11.18
C PHE A 106 59.68 6.93 9.81
N SER A 107 60.91 7.43 9.85
CA SER A 107 61.93 7.50 8.80
C SER A 107 61.90 6.38 7.76
N GLY A 108 62.01 6.78 6.49
CA GLY A 108 62.71 6.01 5.46
C GLY A 108 61.84 5.20 4.50
N TYR A 109 62.18 5.31 3.22
CA TYR A 109 61.76 4.52 2.06
C TYR A 109 60.54 5.04 1.28
N LYS A 110 60.90 5.69 0.17
CA LYS A 110 60.08 6.03 -0.99
C LYS A 110 59.03 4.94 -1.30
N ALA A 111 57.76 5.32 -1.28
CA ALA A 111 56.75 4.77 -2.17
C ALA A 111 56.25 5.91 -3.09
N PRO A 112 56.21 5.71 -4.41
CA PRO A 112 56.02 6.78 -5.37
C PRO A 112 54.62 7.35 -5.23
N ASN A 113 54.48 8.63 -5.58
CA ASN A 113 53.22 9.28 -5.94
C ASN A 113 52.18 8.28 -6.46
N LYS A 114 51.22 7.88 -5.60
CA LYS A 114 49.88 7.55 -6.07
C LYS A 114 49.00 8.76 -5.76
N GLY A 115 49.12 9.76 -6.62
CA GLY A 115 48.06 10.73 -6.89
C GLY A 115 46.84 10.00 -7.46
N GLY A 116 46.24 9.14 -6.64
CA GLY A 116 45.04 8.39 -6.99
C GLY A 116 43.83 9.23 -6.64
N THR A 117 43.05 9.59 -7.66
CA THR A 117 41.73 10.19 -7.56
C THR A 117 40.97 9.61 -6.37
N LYS A 118 40.56 10.48 -5.41
CA LYS A 118 39.71 10.07 -4.28
C LYS A 118 38.58 9.20 -4.82
N LYS A 119 38.44 7.98 -4.28
CA LYS A 119 37.30 7.10 -4.63
C LYS A 119 36.01 7.89 -4.39
N GLN A 120 35.23 8.06 -5.44
CA GLN A 120 33.99 8.83 -5.42
C GLN A 120 33.01 8.22 -4.40
N THR A 121 32.44 9.05 -3.53
CA THR A 121 31.48 8.59 -2.52
C THR A 121 30.15 8.18 -3.17
N GLU A 122 29.38 7.30 -2.54
CA GLU A 122 28.05 6.92 -3.04
C GLU A 122 27.11 8.13 -3.17
N ARG A 123 27.25 9.12 -2.27
CA ARG A 123 26.55 10.41 -2.36
C ARG A 123 26.93 11.19 -3.63
N GLU A 124 28.21 11.25 -3.97
CA GLU A 124 28.69 11.90 -5.19
C GLU A 124 28.25 11.16 -6.45
N LYS A 125 28.26 9.82 -6.43
CA LYS A 125 27.75 9.00 -7.54
C LYS A 125 26.25 9.23 -7.75
N LYS A 126 25.45 9.18 -6.68
CA LYS A 126 24.01 9.47 -6.72
C LYS A 126 23.75 10.87 -7.27
N ARG A 127 24.49 11.89 -6.78
CA ARG A 127 24.37 13.26 -7.28
C ARG A 127 24.70 13.34 -8.78
N LYS A 128 25.81 12.72 -9.19
CA LYS A 128 26.27 12.68 -10.60
C LYS A 128 25.23 12.01 -11.52
N ILE A 129 24.74 10.83 -11.15
CA ILE A 129 23.73 10.11 -11.92
C ILE A 129 22.42 10.90 -12.03
N LEU A 130 21.98 11.54 -10.94
CA LEU A 130 20.76 12.36 -10.95
C LEU A 130 20.94 13.62 -11.79
N SER A 131 22.10 14.27 -11.77
CA SER A 131 22.38 15.40 -12.65
C SER A 131 22.44 14.98 -14.12
N GLU A 132 23.02 13.82 -14.44
CA GLU A 132 23.07 13.29 -15.81
C GLU A 132 21.66 12.94 -16.35
N ARG A 133 20.77 12.47 -15.48
CA ARG A 133 19.37 12.17 -15.85
C ARG A 133 18.50 13.42 -15.96
N ARG A 134 18.91 14.53 -15.33
CA ARG A 134 18.14 15.78 -15.34
C ARG A 134 18.37 16.50 -16.67
N LYS A 135 17.36 16.46 -17.54
CA LYS A 135 17.33 17.28 -18.75
C LYS A 135 16.86 18.69 -18.37
N GLU A 136 17.64 19.71 -18.75
CA GLU A 136 17.21 21.09 -18.61
C GLU A 136 15.99 21.35 -19.50
N LEU A 137 15.01 22.06 -18.95
CA LEU A 137 13.77 22.38 -19.63
C LEU A 137 13.81 23.86 -20.01
N ASN A 138 13.87 24.14 -21.31
CA ASN A 138 13.74 25.48 -21.87
C ASN A 138 12.36 25.59 -22.52
N VAL A 139 11.51 26.49 -22.00
CA VAL A 139 10.11 26.69 -22.45
C VAL A 139 9.85 28.10 -23.00
N ASP A 140 10.79 29.04 -22.83
CA ASP A 140 10.52 30.48 -23.01
C ASP A 140 10.30 30.88 -24.47
N HIS A 141 10.76 30.07 -25.42
CA HIS A 141 10.71 30.37 -26.85
C HIS A 141 10.00 29.28 -27.67
N MET A 142 9.10 28.51 -27.02
CA MET A 142 8.37 27.42 -27.67
C MET A 142 6.98 27.86 -28.17
N ARG A 143 6.56 27.30 -29.31
CA ARG A 143 5.20 27.48 -29.85
C ARG A 143 4.20 26.59 -29.11
N GLU A 144 2.91 26.96 -29.11
CA GLU A 144 1.87 26.25 -28.34
C GLU A 144 1.81 24.74 -28.65
N ASP A 145 1.81 24.35 -29.92
CA ASP A 145 1.78 22.94 -30.32
C ASP A 145 2.98 22.17 -29.77
N THR A 146 4.17 22.76 -29.83
CA THR A 146 5.40 22.16 -29.29
C THR A 146 5.39 22.07 -27.77
N LEU A 147 4.72 23.00 -27.08
CA LEU A 147 4.54 22.93 -25.63
C LEU A 147 3.60 21.79 -25.24
N ARG A 148 2.53 21.56 -26.01
CA ARG A 148 1.60 20.45 -25.80
C ARG A 148 2.29 19.09 -25.98
N GLU A 149 3.13 18.95 -26.99
CA GLU A 149 3.95 17.74 -27.18
C GLU A 149 4.96 17.56 -26.04
N LYS A 150 5.65 18.63 -25.62
CA LYS A 150 6.61 18.57 -24.51
C LYS A 150 5.96 18.19 -23.19
N ALA A 151 4.76 18.72 -22.91
CA ALA A 151 3.99 18.35 -21.74
C ALA A 151 3.65 16.85 -21.73
N LYS A 152 3.23 16.29 -22.88
CA LYS A 152 2.98 14.85 -23.03
C LYS A 152 4.24 14.02 -22.84
N GLU A 153 5.38 14.45 -23.40
CA GLU A 153 6.66 13.76 -23.22
C GLU A 153 7.07 13.71 -21.74
N LEU A 154 6.98 14.83 -21.03
CA LEU A 154 7.30 14.91 -19.60
C LEU A 154 6.34 14.07 -18.75
N TRP A 155 5.05 14.07 -19.08
CA TRP A 155 4.05 13.24 -18.41
C TRP A 155 4.34 11.74 -18.61
N ASN A 156 4.62 11.31 -19.83
CA ASN A 156 5.00 9.93 -20.12
C ASN A 156 6.29 9.53 -19.39
N TRP A 157 7.30 10.42 -19.36
CA TRP A 157 8.54 10.20 -18.64
C TRP A 157 8.33 10.04 -17.12
N MET A 158 7.48 10.89 -16.53
CA MET A 158 7.11 10.78 -15.12
C MET A 158 6.39 9.46 -14.84
N HIS A 159 5.41 9.10 -15.68
CA HIS A 159 4.66 7.85 -15.54
C HIS A 159 5.57 6.61 -15.63
N GLN A 160 6.52 6.60 -16.56
CA GLN A 160 7.51 5.52 -16.67
C GLN A 160 8.35 5.41 -15.38
N LEU A 161 8.86 6.52 -14.85
CA LEU A 161 9.66 6.52 -13.62
C LEU A 161 8.86 6.03 -12.41
N GLU A 162 7.56 6.35 -12.33
CA GLU A 162 6.66 5.84 -11.30
C GLU A 162 6.47 4.32 -11.41
N GLY A 163 6.29 3.81 -12.63
CA GLY A 163 6.23 2.37 -12.89
C GLY A 163 7.51 1.63 -12.45
N GLU A 164 8.68 2.13 -12.85
CA GLU A 164 9.96 1.56 -12.44
C GLU A 164 10.16 1.59 -10.92
N LYS A 165 9.75 2.68 -10.26
CA LYS A 165 9.78 2.80 -8.80
C LYS A 165 8.90 1.74 -8.14
N PHE A 166 7.68 1.55 -8.64
CA PHE A 166 6.75 0.54 -8.11
C PHE A 166 7.34 -0.87 -8.20
N ASP A 167 7.88 -1.25 -9.37
CA ASP A 167 8.51 -2.55 -9.56
C ASP A 167 9.69 -2.77 -8.62
N LEU A 168 10.52 -1.75 -8.42
CA LEU A 168 11.65 -1.81 -7.50
C LEU A 168 11.19 -1.93 -6.04
N GLN A 169 10.12 -1.23 -5.63
CA GLN A 169 9.55 -1.36 -4.29
C GLN A 169 8.97 -2.75 -4.04
N TYR A 170 8.29 -3.32 -5.04
CA TYR A 170 7.78 -4.69 -4.96
C TYR A 170 8.92 -5.71 -4.84
N LYS A 171 9.93 -5.61 -5.70
CA LYS A 171 11.14 -6.44 -5.65
C LYS A 171 11.85 -6.33 -4.30
N TYR A 172 12.02 -5.13 -3.77
CA TYR A 172 12.63 -4.89 -2.46
C TYR A 172 11.86 -5.60 -1.34
N THR A 173 10.53 -5.51 -1.35
CA THR A 173 9.67 -6.14 -0.34
C THR A 173 9.80 -7.66 -0.38
N ARG A 174 9.83 -8.27 -1.58
CA ARG A 174 10.06 -9.70 -1.76
C ARG A 174 11.44 -10.12 -1.24
N GLN A 175 12.48 -9.39 -1.63
CA GLN A 175 13.85 -9.67 -1.19
C GLN A 175 14.00 -9.55 0.33
N LYS A 176 13.34 -8.56 0.94
CA LYS A 176 13.31 -8.40 2.41
C LYS A 176 12.74 -9.64 3.10
N TYR A 177 11.64 -10.19 2.57
CA TYR A 177 11.07 -11.44 3.08
C TYR A 177 12.00 -12.64 2.87
N GLU A 178 12.56 -12.80 1.67
CA GLU A 178 13.50 -13.90 1.37
C GLU A 178 14.72 -13.88 2.31
N VAL A 179 15.30 -12.70 2.55
CA VAL A 179 16.42 -12.54 3.48
C VAL A 179 16.00 -12.90 4.91
N ALA A 180 14.83 -12.46 5.37
CA ALA A 180 14.32 -12.83 6.69
C ALA A 180 14.08 -14.34 6.83
N ALA A 181 13.50 -14.98 5.83
CA ALA A 181 13.27 -16.41 5.79
C ALA A 181 14.59 -17.19 5.81
N ARG A 182 15.58 -16.79 5.00
CA ARG A 182 16.93 -17.37 5.01
C ARG A 182 17.60 -17.24 6.38
N LYS A 183 17.49 -16.08 7.03
CA LYS A 183 18.02 -15.87 8.39
C LYS A 183 17.39 -16.83 9.41
N LYS A 184 16.05 -17.00 9.39
CA LYS A 184 15.36 -17.95 10.26
C LYS A 184 15.78 -19.39 9.99
N LYS A 185 15.89 -19.79 8.72
CA LYS A 185 16.33 -21.12 8.33
C LYS A 185 17.75 -21.42 8.82
N LEU A 186 18.66 -20.46 8.66
CA LEU A 186 20.03 -20.57 9.16
C LEU A 186 20.06 -20.69 10.68
N ALA A 187 19.27 -19.88 11.40
CA ALA A 187 19.16 -19.96 12.85
C ALA A 187 18.64 -21.31 13.33
N PHE A 188 17.64 -21.89 12.65
CA PHE A 188 17.13 -23.23 12.96
C PHE A 188 18.21 -24.30 12.77
N TYR A 189 18.95 -24.28 11.65
CA TYR A 189 20.03 -25.23 11.43
C TYR A 189 21.15 -25.10 12.47
N LEU A 190 21.52 -23.87 12.86
CA LEU A 190 22.53 -23.65 13.90
C LEU A 190 22.05 -24.19 15.26
N PHE A 191 20.78 -23.96 15.62
CA PHE A 191 20.19 -24.47 16.85
C PHE A 191 20.10 -26.00 16.86
N ALA A 192 19.63 -26.62 15.76
CA ALA A 192 19.54 -28.07 15.63
C ALA A 192 20.92 -28.72 15.77
N ASN A 193 21.94 -28.20 15.07
CA ASN A 193 23.32 -28.68 15.21
C ASN A 193 23.84 -28.54 16.65
N GLN A 194 23.52 -27.46 17.35
CA GLN A 194 23.94 -27.27 18.74
C GLN A 194 23.23 -28.25 19.70
N CYS A 195 21.96 -28.54 19.48
CA CYS A 195 21.22 -29.56 20.23
C CYS A 195 21.72 -30.98 19.95
N ASP A 196 22.06 -31.30 18.71
CA ASP A 196 22.59 -32.62 18.34
C ASP A 196 24.01 -32.82 18.90
N VAL A 197 24.83 -31.78 18.95
CA VAL A 197 26.12 -31.81 19.69
C VAL A 197 25.90 -32.01 21.19
N LEU A 198 24.90 -31.37 21.79
CA LEU A 198 24.59 -31.57 23.23
C LEU A 198 24.16 -33.00 23.54
N LYS A 199 23.35 -33.63 22.68
CA LYS A 199 22.94 -35.04 22.84
C LYS A 199 24.09 -36.04 22.70
N PHE A 200 25.20 -35.65 22.05
CA PHE A 200 26.38 -36.49 21.91
C PHE A 200 27.37 -36.35 23.07
N VAL A 201 27.24 -35.29 23.89
CA VAL A 201 28.15 -34.97 25.01
C VAL A 201 27.54 -35.30 26.38
N THR A 202 26.24 -35.61 26.46
CA THR A 202 25.55 -36.14 27.65
C THR A 202 25.35 -37.64 27.56
#